data_AF-A0AAW0JZL2-F1
#
_entry.id   AF-A0AAW0JZL2-F1
#
_cell.length_a   1.000
_cell.length_b   1.000
_cell.length_c   1.000
_cell.angle_alpha   90.00
_cell.angle_beta   90.00
_cell.angle_gamma   90.00
#
_symmetry.space_group_name_H-M   'P 1'
#
loop_
_entity.id
_entity.type
_entity.pdbx_description
1 polymer ?
#
loop_
_entity_poly.entity_id
_entity_poly.type
_entity_poly.pdbx_seq_one_letter_code
_entity_poly.pdbx_strand_id
1 'polypeptide(L)'
;MASTHQAQCIFASFLILRNLHDASLTQTHEEWIAKYGKVYKDAAEKEMSPRPLRLTKEASFRYENVTAVPASMDWVKKGSCWAFSTVAATEGITQLTTGKLISLSEQELVDCDIKGEDQGCEGGLMENGFEFIIQNGGIVTEANYPYQGADGTCNTKEEASHAAKIH
;
A
#
# COMPACT_ATOMS: atom_id res chain seq x y z
N MET A 1 12.15 -12.00 -1.12
CA MET A 1 11.51 -11.99 -2.44
C MET A 1 10.23 -11.20 -2.26
N ALA A 2 10.21 -9.93 -2.67
CA ALA A 2 8.96 -9.16 -2.68
C ALA A 2 7.95 -9.94 -3.51
N SER A 3 6.79 -10.24 -2.92
CA SER A 3 5.81 -11.17 -3.49
C SER A 3 5.45 -10.73 -4.90
N THR A 4 5.57 -11.62 -5.89
CA THR A 4 5.26 -11.37 -7.31
C THR A 4 3.87 -10.74 -7.54
N HIS A 5 3.00 -10.81 -6.52
CA HIS A 5 1.67 -10.23 -6.45
C HIS A 5 1.67 -8.69 -6.31
N GLN A 6 2.61 -8.09 -5.58
CA GLN A 6 2.68 -6.64 -5.33
C GLN A 6 2.94 -5.84 -6.62
N ALA A 7 3.82 -6.37 -7.48
CA ALA A 7 4.16 -5.78 -8.78
C ALA A 7 2.95 -5.66 -9.72
N GLN A 8 2.01 -6.60 -9.61
CA GLN A 8 0.91 -6.73 -10.57
C GLN A 8 -0.33 -5.93 -10.15
N CYS A 9 -0.52 -5.65 -8.85
CA CYS A 9 -1.51 -4.70 -8.33
C CYS A 9 -1.28 -3.29 -8.85
N ILE A 10 -0.06 -2.77 -8.66
CA ILE A 10 0.28 -1.39 -9.06
C ILE A 10 0.03 -1.20 -10.57
N PHE A 11 0.42 -2.17 -11.40
CA PHE A 11 0.19 -2.13 -12.85
C PHE A 11 -1.29 -2.23 -13.24
N ALA A 12 -2.09 -3.04 -12.54
CA ALA A 12 -3.53 -3.12 -12.78
C ALA A 12 -4.26 -1.85 -12.32
N SER A 13 -3.88 -1.27 -11.17
CA SER A 13 -4.43 0.00 -10.68
C SER A 13 -4.17 1.14 -11.68
N PHE A 14 -2.99 1.21 -12.30
CA PHE A 14 -2.71 2.18 -13.37
C PHE A 14 -3.59 2.01 -14.63
N LEU A 15 -4.06 0.79 -14.93
CA LEU A 15 -4.97 0.53 -16.04
C LEU A 15 -6.45 0.74 -15.67
N ILE A 16 -6.84 0.44 -14.43
CA ILE A 16 -8.18 0.64 -13.88
C ILE A 16 -8.44 2.15 -13.62
N LEU A 17 -7.44 2.90 -13.15
CA LEU A 17 -7.49 4.37 -12.95
C LEU A 17 -7.82 5.15 -14.22
N ARG A 18 -7.64 4.58 -15.41
CA ARG A 18 -8.06 5.22 -16.66
C ARG A 18 -9.57 5.19 -16.90
N ASN A 19 -10.34 4.44 -16.12
CA ASN A 19 -11.80 4.28 -16.30
C ASN A 19 -12.65 4.64 -15.07
N LEU A 20 -12.05 4.97 -13.92
CA LEU A 20 -12.78 5.45 -12.74
C LEU A 20 -12.53 6.94 -12.54
N HIS A 21 -13.39 7.78 -13.13
CA HIS A 21 -13.56 9.16 -12.67
C HIS A 21 -14.53 9.14 -11.49
N ASP A 22 -14.03 8.83 -10.30
CA ASP A 22 -14.81 9.01 -9.08
C ASP A 22 -14.27 10.24 -8.33
N ALA A 23 -15.03 11.34 -8.40
CA ALA A 23 -14.67 12.60 -7.76
C ALA A 23 -14.60 12.48 -6.22
N SER A 24 -15.29 11.50 -5.64
CA SER A 24 -15.31 11.23 -4.19
C SER A 24 -13.95 10.69 -3.71
N LEU A 25 -13.34 9.79 -4.48
CA LEU A 25 -12.01 9.25 -4.19
C LEU A 25 -10.92 10.32 -4.28
N THR A 26 -11.04 11.25 -5.23
CA THR A 26 -10.10 12.38 -5.31
C THR A 26 -10.22 13.34 -4.14
N GLN A 27 -11.43 13.59 -3.63
CA GLN A 27 -11.64 14.49 -2.50
C GLN A 27 -11.08 13.89 -1.19
N THR A 28 -11.34 12.61 -0.93
CA THR A 28 -10.82 11.89 0.23
C THR A 28 -9.28 11.81 0.20
N HIS A 29 -8.70 11.59 -0.98
CA HIS A 29 -7.25 11.62 -1.18
C HIS A 29 -6.63 12.98 -0.85
N GLU A 30 -7.26 14.08 -1.29
CA GLU A 30 -6.79 15.44 -0.99
C GLU A 30 -6.85 15.76 0.52
N GLU A 31 -7.95 15.38 1.19
CA GLU A 31 -8.10 15.53 2.64
C GLU A 31 -7.06 14.71 3.40
N TRP A 32 -6.77 13.49 2.96
CA TRP A 32 -5.76 12.64 3.56
C TRP A 32 -4.35 13.23 3.39
N ILE A 33 -4.02 13.74 2.20
CA ILE A 33 -2.76 14.47 1.97
C ILE A 33 -2.67 15.71 2.87
N ALA A 34 -3.77 16.44 3.08
CA ALA A 34 -3.75 17.60 3.96
C ALA A 34 -3.52 17.22 5.43
N LYS A 35 -4.02 16.06 5.85
CA LYS A 35 -3.94 15.57 7.24
C LYS A 35 -2.61 14.90 7.58
N TYR A 36 -2.10 14.05 6.68
CA TYR A 36 -0.93 13.19 6.90
C TYR A 36 0.22 13.44 5.95
N GLY A 37 0.00 14.21 4.87
CA GLY A 37 1.08 14.66 4.01
C GLY A 37 2.01 15.62 4.75
N LYS A 38 3.30 15.58 4.41
CA LYS A 38 4.28 16.51 4.98
C LYS A 38 3.91 17.94 4.65
N VAL A 39 3.52 18.73 5.66
CA VAL A 39 3.54 20.18 5.59
C VAL A 39 4.99 20.62 5.75
N TYR A 40 5.67 20.84 4.61
CA TYR A 40 7.02 21.39 4.59
C TYR A 40 7.06 22.72 5.37
N LYS A 41 7.98 22.85 6.33
CA LYS A 41 8.01 24.01 7.23
C LYS A 41 8.36 25.31 6.52
N ASP A 42 9.08 25.21 5.41
CA ASP A 42 9.42 26.32 4.55
C ASP A 42 9.65 25.86 3.10
N ALA A 43 9.73 26.83 2.19
CA ALA A 43 10.02 26.58 0.78
C ALA A 43 11.41 25.93 0.59
N ALA A 44 12.32 26.08 1.55
CA ALA A 44 13.64 25.47 1.48
C ALA A 44 13.58 23.95 1.78
N GLU A 45 12.73 23.50 2.71
CA GLU A 45 12.45 22.08 2.96
C GLU A 45 11.67 21.44 1.81
N LYS A 46 10.78 22.20 1.16
CA LYS A 46 10.11 21.78 -0.09
C LYS A 46 11.11 21.56 -1.23
N GLU A 47 12.13 22.41 -1.32
CA GLU A 47 13.24 22.32 -2.29
C GLU A 47 14.35 21.32 -1.88
N MET A 48 14.41 20.96 -0.60
CA MET A 48 15.29 19.92 -0.01
C MET A 48 14.60 18.55 0.13
N SER A 49 13.32 18.45 -0.24
CA SER A 49 12.75 17.19 -0.72
C SER A 49 13.71 16.66 -1.78
N PRO A 50 14.18 15.39 -1.67
CA PRO A 50 15.41 14.95 -2.33
C PRO A 50 15.40 15.49 -3.74
N ARG A 51 16.36 16.40 -4.02
CA ARG A 51 16.63 16.92 -5.37
C ARG A 51 16.34 15.77 -6.30
N PRO A 52 15.44 15.92 -7.30
CA PRO A 52 15.15 14.82 -8.19
C PRO A 52 16.50 14.28 -8.57
N LEU A 53 16.81 13.05 -8.11
CA LEU A 53 18.04 12.36 -8.47
C LEU A 53 18.11 12.65 -9.94
N ARG A 54 19.12 13.41 -10.37
CA ARG A 54 19.24 13.80 -11.77
C ARG A 54 19.18 12.45 -12.44
N LEU A 55 18.01 12.16 -13.02
CA LEU A 55 17.68 10.86 -13.58
C LEU A 55 18.53 10.92 -14.82
N THR A 56 19.81 10.56 -14.66
CA THR A 56 20.63 10.06 -15.73
C THR A 56 19.72 9.01 -16.31
N LYS A 57 19.19 9.37 -17.47
CA LYS A 57 18.21 8.80 -18.41
C LYS A 57 18.00 7.27 -18.44
N GLU A 58 18.26 6.58 -17.36
CA GLU A 58 18.43 5.15 -17.16
C GLU A 58 18.37 4.87 -15.65
N ALA A 59 17.29 5.26 -14.98
CA ALA A 59 16.81 4.55 -13.79
C ALA A 59 15.33 4.23 -14.02
N SER A 60 15.11 3.50 -15.12
CA SER A 60 13.88 2.78 -15.37
C SER A 60 13.75 1.71 -14.29
N PHE A 61 13.18 2.03 -13.13
CA PHE A 61 12.61 1.01 -12.27
C PHE A 61 11.29 0.55 -12.93
N ARG A 62 11.44 -0.13 -14.07
CA ARG A 62 10.40 -0.96 -14.65
C ARG A 62 10.49 -2.29 -13.92
N TYR A 63 9.33 -2.85 -13.57
CA TYR A 63 9.25 -4.29 -13.44
C TYR A 63 9.56 -4.88 -14.83
N GLU A 64 10.80 -5.31 -15.04
CA GLU A 64 11.21 -5.97 -16.26
C GLU A 64 10.47 -7.31 -16.38
N ASN A 65 9.82 -7.53 -17.52
CA ASN A 65 9.00 -8.69 -17.89
C ASN A 65 7.58 -8.83 -17.30
N VAL A 66 6.74 -7.80 -17.44
CA VAL A 66 5.27 -8.02 -17.46
C VAL A 66 4.80 -8.00 -18.91
N THR A 67 4.84 -9.16 -19.58
CA THR A 67 4.45 -9.30 -21.00
C THR A 67 2.93 -9.37 -21.20
N ALA A 68 2.18 -9.74 -20.17
CA ALA A 68 0.73 -9.72 -20.15
C ALA A 68 0.24 -9.71 -18.70
N VAL A 69 -0.78 -8.91 -18.41
CA VAL A 69 -1.55 -9.04 -17.17
C VAL A 69 -2.39 -10.31 -17.32
N PRO A 70 -2.24 -11.32 -16.45
CA PRO A 70 -3.09 -12.51 -16.52
C PRO A 70 -4.57 -12.11 -16.42
N ALA A 71 -5.44 -12.81 -17.16
CA ALA A 71 -6.87 -12.53 -17.20
C ALA A 71 -7.55 -12.59 -15.81
N SER A 72 -6.89 -13.24 -14.85
CA SER A 72 -7.28 -13.25 -13.45
C SER A 72 -6.07 -13.57 -12.58
N MET A 73 -5.94 -12.83 -11.48
CA MET A 73 -5.11 -13.18 -10.32
C MET A 73 -6.03 -13.34 -9.11
N ASP A 74 -5.58 -14.08 -8.11
CA ASP A 74 -6.42 -14.41 -6.95
C ASP A 74 -6.90 -13.15 -6.23
N TRP A 75 -6.04 -12.15 -6.02
CA TRP A 75 -6.39 -10.86 -5.41
C TRP A 75 -7.30 -9.97 -6.28
N VAL A 76 -7.27 -10.09 -7.62
CA VAL A 76 -8.21 -9.35 -8.52
C VAL A 76 -9.61 -9.93 -8.43
N LYS A 77 -9.71 -11.26 -8.36
CA LYS A 77 -11.00 -11.96 -8.16
C LYS A 77 -11.58 -11.71 -6.77
N LYS A 78 -10.71 -11.44 -5.81
CA LYS A 78 -11.02 -11.35 -4.38
C LYS A 78 -10.96 -9.91 -3.87
N GLY A 79 -11.05 -8.88 -4.72
CA GLY A 79 -11.21 -7.47 -4.29
C GLY A 79 -10.16 -6.88 -3.33
N SER A 80 -9.09 -7.60 -2.97
CA SER A 80 -8.14 -7.19 -1.93
C SER A 80 -7.02 -6.27 -2.45
N CYS A 81 -7.19 -5.66 -3.62
CA CYS A 81 -6.16 -4.85 -4.29
C CYS A 81 -5.75 -3.59 -3.49
N TRP A 82 -6.68 -3.09 -2.67
CA TRP A 82 -6.46 -1.97 -1.75
C TRP A 82 -5.38 -2.33 -0.72
N ALA A 83 -5.49 -3.50 -0.07
CA ALA A 83 -4.54 -3.99 0.93
C ALA A 83 -3.12 -4.13 0.36
N PHE A 84 -2.98 -4.71 -0.83
CA PHE A 84 -1.69 -4.79 -1.54
C PHE A 84 -1.10 -3.41 -1.86
N SER A 85 -1.95 -2.45 -2.26
CA SER A 85 -1.49 -1.10 -2.59
C SER A 85 -1.02 -0.36 -1.33
N THR A 86 -1.75 -0.49 -0.23
CA THR A 86 -1.38 0.04 1.10
C THR A 86 -0.06 -0.56 1.60
N VAL A 87 0.08 -1.88 1.55
CA VAL A 87 1.30 -2.58 1.96
C VAL A 87 2.49 -2.13 1.12
N ALA A 88 2.39 -2.16 -0.20
CA ALA A 88 3.51 -1.79 -1.07
C ALA A 88 3.98 -0.33 -0.84
N ALA A 89 3.05 0.60 -0.62
CA ALA A 89 3.39 1.98 -0.26
C ALA A 89 4.09 2.05 1.12
N THR A 90 3.60 1.31 2.11
CA THR A 90 4.18 1.24 3.46
C THR A 90 5.58 0.63 3.43
N GLU A 91 5.80 -0.44 2.66
CA GLU A 91 7.12 -1.04 2.44
C GLU A 91 8.09 -0.06 1.79
N GLY A 92 7.62 0.68 0.78
CA GLY A 92 8.41 1.71 0.10
C GLY A 92 8.86 2.82 1.05
N ILE A 93 7.95 3.35 1.86
CA ILE A 93 8.26 4.37 2.87
C ILE A 93 9.19 3.80 3.94
N THR A 94 8.98 2.55 4.37
CA THR A 94 9.85 1.87 5.35
C THR A 94 11.27 1.72 4.82
N GLN A 95 11.44 1.32 3.55
CA GLN A 95 12.74 1.24 2.91
C GLN A 95 13.41 2.61 2.79
N LEU A 96 12.66 3.67 2.47
CA LEU A 96 13.21 5.03 2.37
C LEU A 96 13.64 5.60 3.71
N THR A 97 12.91 5.31 4.78
CA THR A 97 13.14 5.87 6.12
C THR A 97 14.16 5.06 6.95
N THR A 98 14.11 3.73 6.85
CA THR A 98 14.95 2.83 7.66
C THR A 98 16.12 2.21 6.89
N GLY A 99 16.09 2.29 5.55
CA GLY A 99 17.04 1.60 4.69
C GLY A 99 16.80 0.10 4.54
N LYS A 100 15.73 -0.46 5.12
CA LYS A 100 15.40 -1.90 5.08
C LYS A 100 14.09 -2.18 4.35
N LEU A 101 14.13 -3.11 3.41
CA LEU A 101 12.94 -3.60 2.72
C LEU A 101 12.40 -4.78 3.53
N ILE A 102 11.25 -4.58 4.14
CA ILE A 102 10.56 -5.58 4.96
C ILE A 102 9.30 -5.96 4.20
N SER A 103 9.03 -7.26 4.05
CA SER A 103 7.78 -7.73 3.48
C SER A 103 6.68 -7.67 4.55
N LEU A 104 5.62 -6.91 4.33
CA LEU A 104 4.53 -6.69 5.28
C LEU A 104 3.28 -7.46 4.86
N SER A 105 2.38 -7.75 5.82
CA SER A 105 1.23 -8.62 5.58
C SER A 105 0.07 -7.89 4.93
N GLU A 106 -0.34 -8.32 3.73
CA GLU A 106 -1.61 -7.88 3.16
C GLU A 106 -2.82 -8.50 3.87
N GLN A 107 -2.66 -9.70 4.45
CA GLN A 107 -3.75 -10.41 5.13
C GLN A 107 -4.18 -9.75 6.44
N GLU A 108 -3.25 -9.12 7.16
CA GLU A 108 -3.59 -8.35 8.36
C GLU A 108 -4.62 -7.25 8.02
N LEU A 109 -4.42 -6.51 6.93
CA LEU A 109 -5.38 -5.50 6.50
C LEU A 109 -6.72 -6.13 6.09
N VAL A 110 -6.69 -7.22 5.34
CA VAL A 110 -7.92 -7.92 4.91
C VAL A 110 -8.74 -8.42 6.11
N ASP A 111 -8.09 -8.91 7.16
CA ASP A 111 -8.76 -9.53 8.31
C ASP A 111 -9.10 -8.56 9.43
N CYS A 112 -8.27 -7.53 9.65
CA CYS A 112 -8.33 -6.65 10.82
C CYS A 112 -8.87 -5.25 10.52
N ASP A 113 -8.69 -4.75 9.30
CA ASP A 113 -9.23 -3.46 8.87
C ASP A 113 -10.55 -3.67 8.13
N ILE A 114 -11.56 -4.10 8.90
CA ILE A 114 -12.93 -4.40 8.43
C ILE A 114 -13.97 -3.45 9.03
N LYS A 115 -13.52 -2.28 9.50
CA LYS A 115 -14.39 -1.27 10.10
C LYS A 115 -14.67 -0.18 9.08
N GLY A 116 -15.91 0.30 9.03
CA GLY A 116 -16.28 1.39 8.13
C GLY A 116 -16.51 0.89 6.70
N GLU A 117 -15.72 1.38 5.75
CA GLU A 117 -15.91 1.12 4.31
C GLU A 117 -15.12 -0.08 3.79
N ASP A 118 -14.14 -0.58 4.55
CA ASP A 118 -13.33 -1.74 4.15
C ASP A 118 -14.03 -3.05 4.47
N GLN A 119 -14.02 -3.94 3.48
CA GLN A 119 -14.76 -5.19 3.46
C GLN A 119 -13.85 -6.35 3.03
N GLY A 120 -12.57 -6.32 3.43
CA GLY A 120 -11.60 -7.36 3.12
C GLY A 120 -11.51 -7.65 1.62
N CYS A 121 -12.00 -8.81 1.21
CA CYS A 121 -12.03 -9.28 -0.16
C CYS A 121 -13.18 -8.70 -1.02
N GLU A 122 -14.10 -7.93 -0.45
CA GLU A 122 -15.14 -7.22 -1.22
C GLU A 122 -14.68 -5.83 -1.66
N GLY A 123 -13.57 -5.33 -1.10
CA GLY A 123 -12.98 -4.04 -1.45
C GLY A 123 -12.55 -3.25 -0.21
N GLY A 124 -11.90 -2.12 -0.46
CA GLY A 124 -11.45 -1.20 0.57
C GLY A 124 -10.70 -0.02 -0.03
N LEU A 125 -10.31 0.92 0.82
CA LEU A 125 -9.62 2.16 0.47
C LEU A 125 -8.21 2.16 1.06
N MET A 126 -7.23 2.63 0.29
CA MET A 126 -5.85 2.69 0.76
C MET A 126 -5.70 3.66 1.93
N GLU A 127 -6.48 4.75 1.93
CA GLU A 127 -6.52 5.77 2.98
C GLU A 127 -6.88 5.16 4.34
N ASN A 128 -7.87 4.27 4.37
CA ASN A 128 -8.28 3.56 5.58
C ASN A 128 -7.21 2.56 6.01
N GLY A 129 -6.64 1.81 5.06
CA GLY A 129 -5.52 0.91 5.36
C GLY A 129 -4.32 1.64 5.98
N PHE A 130 -3.98 2.85 5.50
CA PHE A 130 -2.92 3.64 6.14
C PHE A 130 -3.32 4.14 7.54
N GLU A 131 -4.57 4.60 7.71
CA GLU A 131 -5.09 5.03 9.01
C GLU A 131 -5.10 3.86 10.01
N PHE A 132 -5.48 2.65 9.58
CA PHE A 132 -5.38 1.44 10.37
C PHE A 132 -3.94 1.21 10.83
N ILE A 133 -2.96 1.20 9.93
CA ILE A 133 -1.55 0.98 10.30
C ILE A 133 -1.06 2.04 11.32
N ILE A 134 -1.49 3.29 11.18
CA ILE A 134 -1.16 4.38 12.11
C ILE A 134 -1.79 4.12 13.48
N GLN A 135 -3.10 3.83 13.51
CA GLN A 135 -3.86 3.62 14.76
C GLN A 135 -3.46 2.34 15.48
N ASN A 136 -3.15 1.30 14.71
CA ASN A 136 -2.69 0.01 15.20
C ASN A 136 -1.27 0.10 15.78
N GLY A 137 -0.51 1.14 15.44
CA GLY A 137 0.87 1.34 15.89
C GLY A 137 1.90 0.64 15.01
N GLY A 138 1.44 -0.08 13.99
CA GLY A 138 2.23 -0.68 12.94
C GLY A 138 1.52 -1.84 12.26
N ILE A 139 2.29 -2.60 11.48
CA ILE A 139 1.83 -3.74 10.69
C ILE A 139 2.86 -4.87 10.76
N VAL A 140 2.39 -6.11 10.80
CA VAL A 140 3.16 -7.34 10.90
C VAL A 140 3.83 -7.71 9.57
N THR A 141 4.84 -8.58 9.62
CA THR A 141 5.46 -9.14 8.40
C THR A 141 4.59 -10.19 7.73
N GLU A 142 4.71 -10.34 6.41
CA GLU A 142 4.08 -11.41 5.63
C GLU A 142 4.44 -12.82 6.15
N ALA A 143 5.64 -13.00 6.71
CA ALA A 143 6.06 -14.29 7.27
C ALA A 143 5.28 -14.71 8.53
N ASN A 144 4.83 -13.74 9.33
CA ASN A 144 4.09 -13.99 10.57
C ASN A 144 2.58 -14.04 10.32
N TYR A 145 2.08 -13.31 9.31
CA TYR A 145 0.68 -13.32 8.92
C TYR A 145 0.56 -13.50 7.40
N PRO A 146 0.65 -14.75 6.90
CA PRO A 146 0.71 -15.01 5.45
C PRO A 146 -0.62 -14.74 4.74
N TYR A 147 -0.53 -14.34 3.47
CA TYR A 147 -1.69 -14.14 2.60
C TYR A 147 -2.44 -15.45 2.29
N GLN A 148 -3.75 -15.42 2.51
CA GLN A 148 -4.69 -16.53 2.30
C GLN A 148 -5.64 -16.30 1.14
N GLY A 149 -5.80 -15.05 0.68
CA GLY A 149 -6.68 -14.72 -0.46
C GLY A 149 -8.17 -14.95 -0.18
N ALA A 150 -8.56 -14.82 1.08
CA ALA A 150 -9.93 -14.89 1.55
C ALA A 150 -10.06 -14.10 2.86
N ASP A 151 -11.29 -13.72 3.20
CA ASP A 151 -11.59 -13.09 4.48
C ASP A 151 -11.38 -14.08 5.62
N GLY A 152 -10.58 -13.68 6.59
CA GLY A 152 -10.33 -14.39 7.83
C GLY A 152 -10.90 -13.66 9.03
N THR A 153 -10.56 -14.17 10.21
CA THR A 153 -10.80 -13.46 11.47
C THR A 153 -9.48 -12.83 11.90
N CYS A 154 -9.51 -11.54 12.27
CA CYS A 154 -8.33 -10.85 12.77
C CYS A 154 -7.61 -11.62 13.88
N ASN A 155 -6.36 -11.99 13.62
CA ASN A 155 -5.50 -12.62 14.62
C ASN A 155 -4.75 -11.55 15.43
N THR A 156 -5.38 -11.10 16.51
CA THR A 156 -4.86 -10.03 17.39
C THR A 156 -3.51 -10.34 18.04
N LYS A 157 -3.07 -11.61 18.06
CA LYS A 157 -1.75 -11.97 18.58
C LYS A 157 -0.64 -11.66 17.59
N GLU A 158 -0.88 -11.96 16.31
CA GLU A 158 0.09 -11.71 15.23
C GLU A 158 0.07 -10.24 14.84
N GLU A 159 -1.11 -9.62 14.78
CA GLU A 159 -1.31 -8.19 14.52
C GLU A 159 -0.49 -7.31 15.48
N ALA A 160 -0.47 -7.65 16.77
CA ALA A 160 0.32 -6.93 17.78
C ALA A 160 1.86 -7.06 17.61
N SER A 161 2.35 -7.91 16.70
CA SER A 161 3.78 -8.13 16.44
C SER A 161 4.31 -7.19 15.33
N HIS A 162 4.11 -5.88 15.49
CA HIS A 162 4.43 -4.89 14.46
C HIS A 162 5.91 -4.91 14.01
N ALA A 163 6.12 -4.90 12.70
CA ALA A 163 7.42 -4.91 12.05
C ALA A 163 7.77 -3.56 11.38
N ALA A 164 6.77 -2.82 10.92
CA ALA A 164 6.90 -1.49 10.37
C ALA A 164 5.75 -0.59 10.84
N LYS A 165 5.95 0.74 10.79
CA LYS A 165 4.95 1.73 11.16
C LYS A 165 5.05 2.97 10.29
N ILE A 166 3.94 3.69 10.18
CA ILE A 166 3.86 4.99 9.49
C ILE A 166 3.99 6.09 10.56
N HIS A 167 4.73 7.15 10.23
CA HIS A 167 5.12 8.23 11.14
C HIS A 167 4.39 9.54 10.84
#